data_AF-A0A920TAF1-F1
#
_entry.id   AF-A0A920TAF1-F1
#
_cell.length_a   1.000
_cell.length_b   1.000
_cell.length_c   1.000
_cell.angle_alpha   90.00
_cell.angle_beta   90.00
_cell.angle_gamma   90.00
#
_symmetry.space_group_name_H-M   'P 1'
#
loop_
_entity.id
_entity.type
_entity.pdbx_description
1 polymer ?
#
loop_
_entity_poly.entity_id
_entity_poly.type
_entity_poly.pdbx_seq_one_letter_code
_entity_poly.pdbx_strand_id
1 'polypeptide(L)'
;MINRREFLAASAATGLSLLSPSLRNRVEAADAKRLKITGIEWDQVLVPYQAFNRPGLFRYHGLSLQLRTIFRVRTNTDLVGLGESWGGASLTDKQVAGYVGTSPFEWLGARKDLALNMAFYDLMGKVLGLPAWRLIGPGFPGPDPGRRLDRVEVASGTGRGGATGGRSRLPVAEIPHRRSPQRR
;
A
#
# COMPACT_ATOMS: atom_id res chain seq x y z
N MET A 1 0.90 38.96 10.76
CA MET A 1 -0.07 37.84 10.88
C MET A 1 0.69 36.64 11.42
N ILE A 2 0.39 36.22 12.66
CA ILE A 2 1.05 35.05 13.27
C ILE A 2 0.57 33.78 12.58
N ASN A 3 1.51 32.93 12.17
CA ASN A 3 1.21 31.67 11.49
C ASN A 3 0.59 30.69 12.50
N ARG A 4 -0.53 30.03 12.16
CA ARG A 4 -1.26 29.13 13.09
C ARG A 4 -0.37 28.05 13.70
N ARG A 5 0.63 27.58 12.96
CA ARG A 5 1.60 26.59 13.43
C ARG A 5 2.54 27.14 14.51
N GLU A 6 2.98 28.39 14.37
CA GLU A 6 3.84 29.05 15.35
C GLU A 6 3.09 29.34 16.64
N PHE A 7 1.83 29.77 16.54
CA PHE A 7 0.99 29.99 17.71
C PHE A 7 0.74 28.69 18.49
N LEU A 8 0.41 27.59 17.81
CA LEU A 8 0.20 26.28 18.43
C LEU A 8 1.49 25.72 19.04
N ALA A 9 2.64 25.89 18.38
CA ALA A 9 3.94 25.48 18.92
C ALA A 9 4.31 26.27 20.18
N ALA A 10 4.12 27.60 20.16
CA ALA A 10 4.43 28.46 21.30
C ALA A 10 3.52 28.20 22.51
N SER A 11 2.22 27.97 22.28
CA SER A 11 1.27 27.65 23.35
C SER A 11 1.49 26.25 23.93
N ALA A 12 1.85 25.25 23.11
CA ALA A 12 2.23 23.92 23.58
C ALA A 12 3.51 23.94 24.45
N ALA A 13 4.53 24.70 24.04
CA ALA A 13 5.77 24.84 24.81
C ALA A 13 5.54 25.52 26.17
N THR A 14 4.63 26.50 26.23
CA THR A 14 4.26 27.19 27.48
C THR A 14 3.41 26.29 28.40
N GLY A 15 2.52 25.47 27.84
CA GLY A 15 1.77 24.47 28.63
C GLY A 15 2.68 23.41 29.26
N LEU A 16 3.70 22.96 28.53
CA LEU A 16 4.69 22.00 29.04
C LEU A 16 5.56 22.59 30.17
N SER A 17 5.86 23.88 30.09
CA SER A 17 6.66 24.56 31.11
C SER A 17 5.92 24.70 32.46
N LEU A 18 4.59 24.72 32.43
CA LEU A 18 3.70 24.78 33.60
C LEU A 18 3.46 23.41 34.26
N LEU A 19 3.86 22.31 33.63
CA LEU A 19 3.75 20.97 34.22
C LEU A 19 4.78 20.76 35.34
N SER A 20 4.41 19.95 36.33
CA SER A 20 5.37 19.46 37.32
C SER A 20 6.48 18.65 36.64
N PRO A 21 7.71 18.61 37.19
CA PRO A 21 8.83 17.88 36.60
C PRO A 21 8.52 16.40 36.32
N SER A 22 7.76 15.75 37.22
CA SER A 22 7.35 14.35 37.04
C SER A 22 6.37 14.15 35.89
N LEU A 23 5.44 15.09 35.68
CA LEU A 23 4.51 15.02 34.57
C LEU A 23 5.19 15.34 33.24
N ARG A 24 6.09 16.33 33.23
CA ARG A 24 6.92 16.64 32.04
C ARG A 24 7.75 15.45 31.60
N ASN A 25 8.48 14.83 32.53
CA ASN A 25 9.29 13.64 32.25
C ASN A 25 8.43 12.48 31.70
N ARG A 26 7.18 12.34 32.18
CA ARG A 26 6.24 11.34 31.65
C ARG A 26 5.79 11.65 30.22
N VAL A 27 5.51 12.93 29.92
CA VAL A 27 5.13 13.35 28.56
C VAL A 27 6.30 13.18 27.59
N GLU A 28 7.51 13.60 27.98
CA GLU A 28 8.72 13.42 27.18
C GLU A 28 9.04 11.93 26.98
N ALA A 29 8.92 11.10 28.01
CA ALA A 29 9.09 9.65 27.88
C ALA A 29 8.02 9.00 26.99
N ALA A 30 6.78 9.49 27.02
CA ALA A 30 5.72 9.01 26.14
C ALA A 30 5.97 9.41 24.68
N ASP A 31 6.47 10.63 24.43
CA ASP A 31 6.83 11.10 23.10
C ASP A 31 8.08 10.39 22.55
N ALA A 32 9.06 10.10 23.41
CA ALA A 32 10.22 9.27 23.07
C ALA A 32 9.82 7.83 22.71
N LYS A 33 8.76 7.29 23.35
CA LYS A 33 8.18 5.99 23.00
C LYS A 33 7.40 5.99 21.69
N ARG A 34 7.06 7.16 21.15
CA ARG A 34 6.31 7.25 19.90
C ARG A 34 7.22 6.87 18.74
N LEU A 35 6.72 6.02 17.83
CA LEU A 35 7.46 5.66 16.62
C LEU A 35 7.60 6.91 15.72
N LYS A 36 8.85 7.25 15.42
CA LYS A 36 9.24 8.40 14.58
C LYS A 36 10.19 7.94 13.48
N ILE A 37 10.02 8.52 12.29
CA ILE A 37 10.94 8.32 11.17
C ILE A 37 12.25 9.04 11.46
N THR A 38 13.37 8.35 11.30
CA THR A 38 14.72 8.90 11.51
C THR A 38 15.48 9.11 10.21
N GLY A 39 15.12 8.38 9.15
CA GLY A 39 15.75 8.52 7.84
C GLY A 39 15.06 7.68 6.79
N ILE A 40 15.36 7.99 5.53
CA ILE A 40 14.87 7.27 4.36
C ILE A 40 16.05 7.04 3.43
N GLU A 41 16.34 5.77 3.16
CA GLU A 41 17.38 5.33 2.23
C GLU A 41 16.73 4.61 1.07
N TRP A 42 17.41 4.55 -0.08
CA TRP A 42 16.93 3.76 -1.21
C TRP A 42 18.06 3.24 -2.08
N ASP A 43 17.82 2.06 -2.67
CA ASP A 43 18.66 1.50 -3.72
C ASP A 43 17.84 1.30 -4.98
N GLN A 44 18.53 1.36 -6.12
CA GLN A 44 17.96 0.96 -7.39
C GLN A 44 18.45 -0.43 -7.77
N VAL A 45 17.52 -1.30 -8.14
CA VAL A 45 17.80 -2.67 -8.57
C VAL A 45 17.27 -2.89 -9.97
N LEU A 46 18.08 -3.57 -10.79
CA LEU A 46 17.68 -4.00 -12.12
C LEU A 46 17.28 -5.47 -12.08
N VAL A 47 15.97 -5.76 -12.11
CA VAL A 47 15.49 -7.13 -12.08
C VAL A 47 15.51 -7.70 -13.51
N PRO A 48 16.18 -8.84 -13.78
CA PRO A 48 16.24 -9.38 -15.13
C PRO A 48 14.84 -9.84 -15.58
N TYR A 49 14.46 -9.46 -16.80
CA TYR A 49 13.26 -10.01 -17.42
C TYR A 49 13.46 -11.48 -17.79
N GLN A 50 12.35 -12.22 -17.78
CA GLN A 50 12.30 -13.55 -18.38
C GLN A 50 12.64 -13.49 -19.87
N ALA A 51 13.40 -14.48 -20.36
CA ALA A 51 14.00 -14.46 -21.70
C ALA A 51 12.97 -14.27 -22.82
N PHE A 52 11.79 -14.88 -22.70
CA PHE A 52 10.73 -14.80 -23.71
C PHE A 52 10.14 -13.39 -23.87
N ASN A 53 10.03 -12.63 -22.77
CA ASN A 53 9.46 -11.28 -22.77
C ASN A 53 10.51 -10.18 -22.92
N ARG A 54 11.78 -10.48 -22.60
CA ARG A 54 12.86 -9.49 -22.51
C ARG A 54 12.98 -8.61 -23.76
N PRO A 55 12.99 -9.13 -25.01
CA PRO A 55 13.13 -8.27 -26.19
C PRO A 55 11.96 -7.30 -26.35
N GLY A 56 10.73 -7.77 -26.13
CA GLY A 56 9.52 -6.93 -26.24
C GLY A 56 9.48 -5.87 -25.15
N LEU A 57 9.57 -6.27 -23.88
CA LEU A 57 9.48 -5.36 -22.75
C LEU A 57 10.60 -4.32 -22.77
N PHE A 58 11.83 -4.72 -23.08
CA PHE A 58 12.95 -3.79 -23.15
C PHE A 58 12.81 -2.81 -24.33
N ARG A 59 12.33 -3.27 -25.49
CA ARG A 59 12.12 -2.39 -26.65
C ARG A 59 11.06 -1.32 -26.39
N TYR A 60 9.96 -1.69 -25.73
CA TYR A 60 8.85 -0.76 -25.48
C TYR A 60 9.07 0.14 -24.26
N HIS A 61 9.70 -0.37 -23.20
CA HIS A 61 9.81 0.36 -21.93
C HIS A 61 11.24 0.74 -21.53
N GLY A 62 12.25 0.24 -22.24
CA GLY A 62 13.64 0.40 -21.86
C GLY A 62 13.90 -0.06 -20.42
N LEU A 63 14.72 0.71 -19.71
CA LEU A 63 15.03 0.48 -18.30
C LEU A 63 13.89 0.89 -17.36
N SER A 64 12.95 1.72 -17.81
CA SER A 64 11.92 2.32 -16.95
C SER A 64 11.02 1.28 -16.28
N LEU A 65 10.68 0.20 -17.00
CA LEU A 65 9.88 -0.91 -16.44
C LEU A 65 10.72 -1.89 -15.61
N GLN A 66 12.01 -1.99 -15.92
CA GLN A 66 12.92 -3.00 -15.39
C GLN A 66 13.52 -2.56 -14.05
N LEU A 67 13.84 -1.27 -13.96
CA LEU A 67 14.42 -0.63 -12.81
C LEU A 67 13.37 -0.50 -11.70
N ARG A 68 13.75 -0.85 -10.48
CA ARG A 68 12.94 -0.67 -9.28
C ARG A 68 13.74 0.11 -8.25
N THR A 69 13.10 1.05 -7.57
CA THR A 69 13.67 1.67 -6.38
C THR A 69 13.08 1.02 -5.14
N ILE A 70 13.92 0.51 -4.26
CA ILE A 70 13.53 -0.04 -2.97
C ILE A 70 13.84 0.98 -1.89
N PHE A 71 12.81 1.47 -1.21
CA PHE A 71 12.93 2.41 -0.10
C PHE A 71 12.99 1.67 1.24
N ARG A 72 13.87 2.13 2.13
CA ARG A 72 13.99 1.71 3.52
C ARG A 72 13.78 2.90 4.44
N VAL A 73 12.68 2.89 5.18
CA VAL A 73 12.33 3.93 6.15
C VAL A 73 12.78 3.46 7.53
N ARG A 74 13.80 4.12 8.07
CA ARG A 74 14.31 3.85 9.42
C ARG A 74 13.51 4.62 10.46
N THR A 75 13.42 4.06 11.66
CA THR A 75 12.73 4.68 12.79
C THR A 75 13.65 4.88 13.98
N ASN A 76 13.13 5.48 15.05
CA ASN A 76 13.78 5.56 16.36
C ASN A 76 13.72 4.24 17.16
N THR A 77 13.36 3.15 16.49
CA THR A 77 13.35 1.77 16.99
C THR A 77 14.05 0.89 15.96
N ASP A 78 14.18 -0.40 16.25
CA ASP A 78 14.77 -1.37 15.31
C ASP A 78 13.86 -1.70 14.11
N LEU A 79 12.66 -1.11 14.03
CA LEU A 79 11.75 -1.29 12.92
C LEU A 79 12.19 -0.48 11.70
N VAL A 80 12.18 -1.16 10.55
CA VAL A 80 12.40 -0.59 9.22
C VAL A 80 11.19 -0.89 8.34
N GLY A 81 10.67 0.13 7.66
CA GLY A 81 9.60 0.00 6.67
C GLY A 81 10.14 -0.17 5.26
N LEU A 82 9.52 -1.04 4.46
CA LEU A 82 9.90 -1.29 3.08
C LEU A 82 8.85 -0.79 2.09
N GLY A 83 9.31 -0.04 1.09
CA GLY A 83 8.47 0.44 -0.01
C GLY A 83 9.16 0.21 -1.35
N GLU A 84 8.38 0.17 -2.42
CA GLU A 84 8.88 0.04 -3.79
C GLU A 84 8.34 1.17 -4.66
N SER A 85 9.16 1.67 -5.58
CA SER A 85 8.68 2.41 -6.73
C SER A 85 9.07 1.71 -8.01
N TRP A 86 8.22 1.90 -9.00
CA TRP A 86 8.59 1.64 -10.38
C TRP A 86 9.60 2.68 -10.88
N GLY A 87 10.56 2.25 -11.69
CA GLY A 87 11.60 3.10 -12.26
C GLY A 87 12.66 3.55 -11.23
N GLY A 88 13.51 4.48 -11.67
CA GLY A 88 14.54 5.12 -10.84
C GLY A 88 13.97 6.28 -10.05
N ALA A 89 13.13 5.98 -9.05
CA ALA A 89 12.65 7.00 -8.13
C ALA A 89 13.77 7.47 -7.18
N SER A 90 13.68 8.74 -6.79
CA SER A 90 14.53 9.37 -5.78
C SER A 90 13.74 10.43 -5.02
N LEU A 91 14.18 10.76 -3.81
CA LEU A 91 13.63 11.87 -3.04
C LEU A 91 14.67 12.96 -2.92
N THR A 92 14.24 14.22 -2.94
CA THR A 92 15.09 15.35 -2.56
C THR A 92 15.28 15.39 -1.05
N ASP A 93 16.37 15.99 -0.57
CA ASP A 93 16.61 16.19 0.86
C ASP A 93 15.46 16.93 1.54
N LYS A 94 14.85 17.89 0.84
CA LYS A 94 13.66 18.61 1.31
C LYS A 94 12.45 17.70 1.48
N GLN A 95 12.26 16.72 0.59
CA GLN A 95 11.20 15.72 0.75
C GLN A 95 11.49 14.82 1.96
N VAL A 96 12.72 14.30 2.08
CA VAL A 96 13.13 13.46 3.22
C VAL A 96 12.97 14.20 4.55
N ALA A 97 13.43 15.44 4.64
CA ALA A 97 13.30 16.29 5.83
C ALA A 97 11.84 16.53 6.24
N GLY A 98 10.90 16.49 5.30
CA GLY A 98 9.47 16.57 5.59
C GLY A 98 8.89 15.35 6.31
N TYR A 99 9.58 14.21 6.26
CA TYR A 99 9.18 12.97 6.92
C TYR A 99 9.91 12.73 8.24
N VAL A 100 11.19 13.12 8.34
CA VAL A 100 12.00 12.91 9.54
C VAL A 100 11.37 13.59 10.76
N GLY A 101 11.30 12.88 11.89
CA GLY A 101 10.69 13.32 13.13
C GLY A 101 9.17 13.10 13.21
N THR A 102 8.49 12.79 12.09
CA THR A 102 7.06 12.48 12.06
C THR A 102 6.80 11.00 12.35
N SER A 103 5.59 10.68 12.78
CA SER A 103 5.16 9.29 12.94
C SER A 103 4.63 8.71 11.62
N PRO A 104 4.92 7.44 11.28
CA PRO A 104 4.32 6.81 10.09
C PRO A 104 2.78 6.91 10.06
N PHE A 105 2.13 6.87 11.23
CA PHE A 105 0.67 6.98 11.38
C PHE A 105 0.10 8.33 10.93
N GLU A 106 0.91 9.39 10.86
CA GLU A 106 0.47 10.69 10.33
C GLU A 106 0.25 10.67 8.82
N TRP A 107 0.82 9.68 8.14
CA TRP A 107 0.79 9.53 6.68
C TRP A 107 -0.26 8.52 6.21
N LEU A 108 -1.17 8.09 7.09
CA LEU A 108 -2.24 7.17 6.75
C LEU A 108 -3.12 7.75 5.63
N GLY A 109 -3.17 7.05 4.49
CA GLY A 109 -3.97 7.47 3.34
C GLY A 109 -3.44 8.70 2.60
N ALA A 110 -2.20 9.14 2.86
CA ALA A 110 -1.57 10.21 2.09
C ALA A 110 -1.48 9.83 0.59
N ARG A 111 -1.47 10.82 -0.32
CA ARG A 111 -1.44 10.58 -1.78
C ARG A 111 -0.19 11.10 -2.48
N LYS A 112 0.75 11.66 -1.73
CA LYS A 112 1.90 12.38 -2.28
C LYS A 112 2.98 11.45 -2.81
N ASP A 113 3.46 10.53 -1.97
CA ASP A 113 4.57 9.62 -2.28
C ASP A 113 4.11 8.17 -2.05
N LEU A 114 3.51 7.56 -3.09
CA LEU A 114 2.88 6.23 -2.98
C LEU A 114 3.86 5.12 -2.58
N ALA A 115 5.12 5.21 -3.02
CA ALA A 115 6.17 4.26 -2.64
C ALA A 115 6.44 4.29 -1.13
N LEU A 116 6.44 5.47 -0.52
CA LEU A 116 6.64 5.63 0.92
C LEU A 116 5.43 5.19 1.73
N ASN A 117 4.21 5.37 1.20
CA ASN A 117 3.02 4.86 1.87
C ASN A 117 3.13 3.35 2.15
N MET A 118 3.65 2.57 1.20
CA MET A 118 3.85 1.13 1.42
C MET A 118 4.76 0.87 2.62
N ALA A 119 5.88 1.60 2.72
CA ALA A 119 6.78 1.51 3.86
C ALA A 119 6.11 1.92 5.18
N PHE A 120 5.23 2.92 5.16
CA PHE A 120 4.49 3.35 6.34
C PHE A 120 3.45 2.31 6.78
N TYR A 121 2.71 1.70 5.85
CA TYR A 121 1.79 0.61 6.17
C TYR A 121 2.52 -0.64 6.68
N ASP A 122 3.70 -0.94 6.14
CA ASP A 122 4.57 -2.01 6.66
C ASP A 122 5.01 -1.73 8.10
N LEU A 123 5.46 -0.49 8.41
CA LEU A 123 5.79 -0.08 9.78
C LEU A 123 4.59 -0.16 10.73
N MET A 124 3.42 0.33 10.31
CA MET A 124 2.19 0.22 11.12
C MET A 124 1.85 -1.24 11.39
N GLY A 125 1.98 -2.11 10.38
CA GLY A 125 1.74 -3.54 10.53
C GLY A 125 2.70 -4.18 11.52
N LYS A 126 3.99 -3.87 11.44
CA LYS A 126 5.03 -4.33 12.37
C LYS A 126 4.77 -3.88 13.80
N VAL A 127 4.39 -2.62 14.01
CA VAL A 127 4.03 -2.09 15.33
C VAL A 127 2.83 -2.82 15.92
N LEU A 128 1.81 -3.11 15.10
CA LEU A 128 0.56 -3.71 15.54
C LEU A 128 0.58 -5.25 15.55
N GLY A 129 1.63 -5.89 15.03
CA GLY A 129 1.66 -7.33 14.82
C GLY A 129 0.63 -7.82 13.78
N LEU A 130 0.26 -6.97 12.82
CA LEU A 130 -0.74 -7.26 11.81
C LEU A 130 -0.14 -7.19 10.39
N PRO A 131 -0.59 -8.05 9.46
CA PRO A 131 -0.27 -7.86 8.05
C PRO A 131 -0.97 -6.62 7.50
N ALA A 132 -0.34 -5.92 6.56
CA ALA A 132 -0.80 -4.63 6.03
C ALA A 132 -2.26 -4.66 5.51
N TRP A 133 -2.72 -5.77 4.93
CA TRP A 133 -4.11 -5.87 4.43
C TRP A 133 -5.16 -5.66 5.52
N ARG A 134 -4.89 -6.06 6.77
CA ARG A 134 -5.82 -5.84 7.90
C ARG A 134 -5.93 -4.38 8.32
N LEU A 135 -4.96 -3.55 7.94
CA LEU A 135 -4.97 -2.11 8.22
C LEU A 135 -5.85 -1.34 7.22
N ILE A 136 -6.06 -1.91 6.03
CA ILE A 136 -6.81 -1.27 4.93
C ILE A 136 -8.31 -1.56 5.05
N GLY A 137 -8.67 -2.71 5.61
CA GLY A 137 -10.05 -3.07 5.88
C GLY A 137 -10.27 -4.58 5.98
N PRO A 138 -11.53 -5.01 6.14
CA PRO A 138 -11.86 -6.43 6.02
C PRO A 138 -11.47 -6.91 4.62
N GLY A 139 -10.76 -8.04 4.56
CA GLY A 139 -10.53 -8.74 3.30
C GLY A 139 -11.89 -9.10 2.69
N PHE A 140 -11.97 -9.11 1.35
CA PHE A 140 -13.14 -9.66 0.71
C PHE A 140 -13.29 -11.12 1.14
N PRO A 141 -14.41 -11.52 1.78
CA PRO A 141 -14.64 -12.93 2.04
C PRO A 141 -14.76 -13.59 0.68
N GLY A 142 -13.80 -14.46 0.34
CA GLY A 142 -13.93 -15.32 -0.83
C GLY A 142 -15.26 -16.08 -0.78
N PRO A 143 -15.74 -16.63 -1.92
CA PRO A 143 -16.93 -17.47 -1.88
C PRO A 143 -16.72 -18.55 -0.81
N ASP A 144 -17.61 -18.55 0.18
CA ASP A 144 -17.60 -19.53 1.26
C ASP A 144 -17.60 -20.93 0.61
N PRO A 145 -16.57 -21.77 0.85
CA PRO A 145 -16.49 -23.09 0.23
C PRO A 145 -17.67 -24.00 0.63
N GLY A 146 -18.44 -23.64 1.67
CA GLY A 146 -19.67 -24.31 2.07
C GLY A 146 -20.96 -23.71 1.50
N ARG A 147 -20.92 -22.53 0.89
CA ARG A 147 -22.10 -21.92 0.26
C ARG A 147 -22.31 -22.56 -1.11
N ARG A 148 -22.99 -23.70 -1.10
CA ARG A 148 -23.60 -24.27 -2.30
C ARG A 148 -24.33 -23.12 -2.99
N LEU A 149 -23.97 -22.87 -4.26
CA LEU A 149 -24.75 -21.97 -5.10
C LEU A 149 -26.09 -22.67 -5.30
N ASP A 150 -26.99 -22.49 -4.34
CA ASP A 150 -28.35 -22.95 -4.45
C ASP A 150 -28.89 -22.25 -5.68
N ARG A 151 -29.11 -23.08 -6.71
CA ARG A 151 -29.68 -22.73 -7.99
C ARG A 151 -30.78 -21.70 -7.72
N VAL A 152 -30.56 -20.47 -8.17
CA VAL A 152 -31.61 -19.45 -8.17
C VAL A 152 -32.75 -20.06 -8.97
N GLU A 153 -33.80 -20.50 -8.28
CA GLU A 153 -35.05 -20.86 -8.94
C GLU A 153 -35.57 -19.57 -9.56
N VAL A 154 -35.42 -19.49 -10.88
CA VAL A 154 -36.08 -18.48 -11.69
C VAL A 154 -37.57 -18.76 -11.52
N ALA A 155 -38.23 -17.95 -10.69
CA ALA A 155 -39.67 -17.97 -10.56
C ALA A 155 -40.27 -17.86 -11.97
N SER A 156 -40.87 -18.95 -12.43
CA SER A 156 -41.61 -19.00 -13.68
C SER A 156 -42.86 -18.14 -13.53
N GLY A 157 -42.70 -16.83 -13.75
CA GLY A 157 -43.79 -15.88 -13.87
C GLY A 157 -44.62 -16.23 -15.10
N THR A 158 -45.81 -16.76 -14.86
CA THR A 158 -46.88 -16.89 -15.85
C THR A 158 -47.26 -15.51 -16.37
N GLY A 159 -46.81 -15.17 -17.58
CA GLY A 159 -47.19 -13.97 -18.31
C GLY A 159 -47.45 -14.31 -19.77
N ARG A 160 -48.72 -14.22 -20.19
CA ARG A 160 -49.20 -14.41 -21.56
C ARG A 160 -48.54 -13.42 -22.54
N GLY A 161 -48.22 -13.91 -23.75
CA GLY A 161 -48.38 -13.14 -24.98
C GLY A 161 -47.11 -12.83 -25.80
N GLY A 162 -47.02 -13.47 -26.98
CA GLY A 162 -46.76 -12.74 -28.23
C GLY A 162 -45.31 -12.60 -28.76
N ALA A 163 -45.08 -13.30 -29.88
CA ALA A 163 -44.29 -12.86 -31.05
C ALA A 163 -42.75 -12.78 -31.00
N THR A 164 -42.14 -13.84 -31.54
CA THR A 164 -41.09 -13.86 -32.59
C THR A 164 -40.07 -12.70 -32.69
N GLY A 165 -38.80 -13.02 -32.46
CA GLY A 165 -37.65 -12.22 -32.92
C GLY A 165 -36.33 -12.95 -32.64
N GLY A 166 -35.70 -13.48 -33.69
CA GLY A 166 -34.51 -14.33 -33.61
C GLY A 166 -33.29 -13.66 -32.99
N ARG A 167 -32.59 -14.38 -32.10
CA ARG A 167 -31.26 -14.01 -31.62
C ARG A 167 -30.20 -14.82 -32.36
N SER A 168 -29.44 -14.13 -33.20
CA SER A 168 -28.14 -14.58 -33.73
C SER A 168 -27.23 -14.98 -32.57
N ARG A 169 -26.74 -16.23 -32.59
CA ARG A 169 -25.66 -16.70 -31.71
C ARG A 169 -24.34 -16.44 -32.43
N LEU A 170 -23.52 -15.53 -31.92
CA LEU A 170 -22.08 -15.56 -32.23
C LEU A 170 -21.45 -16.67 -31.38
N PRO A 171 -20.64 -17.58 -31.96
CA PRO A 171 -19.99 -18.61 -31.18
C PRO A 171 -18.84 -18.03 -30.36
N VAL A 172 -18.79 -18.40 -29.08
CA VAL A 172 -17.63 -18.18 -28.20
C VAL A 172 -16.54 -19.15 -28.66
N ALA A 173 -15.37 -18.63 -29.02
CA ALA A 173 -14.21 -19.44 -29.36
C ALA A 173 -13.71 -20.19 -28.12
N GLU A 174 -13.66 -21.52 -28.19
CA GLU A 174 -13.00 -22.36 -27.19
C GLU A 174 -11.48 -22.13 -27.24
N ILE A 175 -10.90 -21.77 -26.10
CA ILE A 175 -9.45 -21.72 -25.91
C ILE A 175 -9.00 -23.12 -25.48
N PRO A 176 -8.13 -23.83 -26.24
CA PRO A 176 -7.73 -25.18 -25.87
C PRO A 176 -6.75 -25.17 -24.68
N HIS A 177 -7.08 -25.94 -23.64
CA HIS A 177 -6.18 -26.22 -22.52
C HIS A 177 -4.98 -27.06 -23.01
N ARG A 178 -3.76 -26.52 -22.89
CA ARG A 178 -2.51 -27.26 -23.08
C ARG A 178 -2.39 -28.38 -22.04
N ARG A 179 -2.19 -29.62 -22.49
CA ARG A 179 -1.76 -30.75 -21.65
C ARG A 179 -0.32 -30.52 -21.17
N SER A 180 -0.09 -30.75 -19.88
CA SER A 180 1.23 -30.77 -19.25
C SER A 180 2.11 -31.89 -19.85
N PRO A 181 3.42 -31.69 -20.09
CA PRO A 181 4.28 -32.75 -20.59
C PRO A 181 4.57 -33.76 -19.47
N GLN A 182 4.33 -35.05 -19.74
CA GLN A 182 4.81 -36.12 -18.88
C GLN A 182 6.33 -36.22 -18.97
N ARG A 183 6.98 -36.25 -17.81
CA ARG A 183 8.40 -36.55 -17.65
C ARG A 183 8.71 -37.94 -18.20
N ARG A 184 9.75 -38.04 -19.01
CA ARG A 184 10.58 -39.25 -19.17
C ARG A 184 11.96 -38.91 -18.62
#